data_AF-A0A7K0KKA8-F1
#
_entry.id   AF-A0A7K0KKA8-F1
#
_cell.length_a   1.000
_cell.length_b   1.000
_cell.length_c   1.000
_cell.angle_alpha   90.00
_cell.angle_beta   90.00
_cell.angle_gamma   90.00
#
_symmetry.space_group_name_H-M   'P 1'
#
loop_
_entity.id
_entity.type
_entity.pdbx_description
1 polymer ?
#
loop_
_entity_poly.entity_id
_entity_poly.type
_entity_poly.pdbx_seq_one_letter_code
_entity_poly.pdbx_strand_id
1 'polypeptide(L)'
;MDLYKWSAKFVALVGSDLVADAFSLAREVRQLDMEAAPYDLSALGYRTVAIETSDGRAEYVGRQRDFSERGAPLRHRLLASLGSALAQIDQLEGRNQSSPNPPMSVGESRPTPARATA
;
A
#
# COMPACT_ATOMS: atom_id res chain seq x y z
N MET A 1 9.83 -2.73 -6.43
CA MET A 1 9.43 -3.55 -5.26
C MET A 1 8.63 -2.78 -4.21
N ASP A 2 9.08 -1.61 -3.75
CA ASP A 2 8.39 -0.91 -2.64
C ASP A 2 6.93 -0.53 -2.93
N LEU A 3 6.60 -0.17 -4.17
CA LEU A 3 5.22 0.16 -4.55
C LEU A 3 4.27 -1.01 -4.30
N TYR A 4 4.67 -2.24 -4.65
CA TYR A 4 3.88 -3.43 -4.36
C TYR A 4 3.77 -3.68 -2.85
N LYS A 5 4.90 -3.61 -2.13
CA LYS A 5 4.93 -3.78 -0.67
C LYS A 5 3.95 -2.87 0.05
N TRP A 6 3.98 -1.58 -0.29
CA TRP A 6 3.17 -0.57 0.39
C TRP A 6 1.71 -0.57 -0.06
N SER A 7 1.45 -0.71 -1.36
CA SER A 7 0.06 -0.82 -1.85
C SER A 7 -0.64 -2.04 -1.24
N ALA A 8 0.02 -3.20 -1.18
CA ALA A 8 -0.54 -4.40 -0.57
C ALA A 8 -0.85 -4.21 0.93
N LYS A 9 0.02 -3.52 1.67
CA LYS A 9 -0.21 -3.20 3.09
C LYS A 9 -1.43 -2.30 3.31
N PHE A 10 -1.72 -1.41 2.35
CA PHE A 10 -2.81 -0.45 2.44
C PHE A 10 -3.95 -0.75 1.46
N VAL A 11 -4.14 -2.00 1.05
CA VAL A 11 -5.10 -2.40 0.00
C VAL A 11 -6.52 -1.88 0.26
N ALA A 12 -6.97 -1.87 1.52
CA ALA A 12 -8.27 -1.34 1.92
C ALA A 12 -8.46 0.16 1.64
N LEU A 13 -7.36 0.92 1.57
CA LEU A 13 -7.37 2.37 1.31
C LEU A 13 -7.08 2.72 -0.15
N VAL A 14 -6.33 1.88 -0.86
CA VAL A 14 -5.75 2.24 -2.18
C VAL A 14 -6.35 1.48 -3.35
N GLY A 15 -7.18 0.46 -3.10
CA GLY A 15 -7.80 -0.36 -4.14
C GLY A 15 -6.93 -1.53 -4.62
N SER A 16 -7.57 -2.60 -5.05
CA SER A 16 -6.89 -3.82 -5.55
C SER A 16 -6.31 -3.65 -6.94
N ASP A 17 -6.84 -2.74 -7.75
CA ASP A 17 -6.32 -2.36 -9.07
C ASP A 17 -4.89 -1.82 -8.96
N LEU A 18 -4.64 -0.89 -8.03
CA LEU A 18 -3.31 -0.34 -7.82
C LEU A 18 -2.32 -1.39 -7.30
N VAL A 19 -2.78 -2.32 -6.46
CA VAL A 19 -1.97 -3.45 -5.99
C VAL A 19 -1.60 -4.37 -7.16
N ALA A 20 -2.54 -4.69 -8.05
CA ALA A 20 -2.31 -5.54 -9.21
C ALA A 20 -1.33 -4.89 -10.20
N ASP A 21 -1.45 -3.59 -10.45
CA ASP A 21 -0.52 -2.85 -11.31
C ASP A 21 0.90 -2.83 -10.71
N ALA A 22 1.01 -2.54 -9.40
CA ALA A 22 2.28 -2.53 -8.70
C ALA A 22 2.92 -3.93 -8.62
N PHE A 23 2.10 -4.98 -8.48
CA PHE A 23 2.54 -6.37 -8.52
C PHE A 23 3.08 -6.75 -9.91
N SER A 24 2.40 -6.35 -10.97
CA SER A 24 2.83 -6.62 -12.35
C SER A 24 4.20 -6.00 -12.62
N LEU A 25 4.40 -4.73 -12.26
CA LEU A 25 5.71 -4.08 -12.38
C LEU A 25 6.77 -4.75 -11.48
N ALA A 26 6.41 -5.15 -10.25
CA ALA A 26 7.31 -5.84 -9.34
C ALA A 26 7.79 -7.21 -9.90
N ARG A 27 6.91 -7.93 -10.61
CA ARG A 27 7.28 -9.19 -11.28
C ARG A 27 8.30 -8.97 -12.39
N GLU A 28 8.12 -7.95 -13.22
CA GLU A 28 9.06 -7.64 -14.30
C GLU A 28 10.44 -7.23 -13.75
N VAL A 29 10.46 -6.43 -12.68
CA VAL A 29 11.71 -6.10 -11.97
C VAL A 29 12.38 -7.36 -11.45
N ARG A 30 11.63 -8.27 -10.82
CA ARG A 30 12.18 -9.53 -10.31
C ARG A 30 12.71 -10.43 -11.42
N GLN A 31 12.07 -10.41 -12.59
CA GLN A 31 12.58 -11.09 -13.77
C GLN A 31 13.92 -10.53 -14.20
N LEU A 32 14.09 -9.21 -14.29
CA LEU A 32 15.39 -8.61 -14.60
C LEU A 32 16.46 -9.00 -13.57
N ASP A 33 16.12 -9.03 -12.28
CA ASP A 33 17.05 -9.46 -11.23
C ASP A 33 17.48 -10.93 -11.38
N MET A 34 16.57 -11.80 -11.83
CA MET A 34 16.89 -13.19 -12.16
C MET A 34 17.77 -13.28 -13.40
N GLU A 35 17.46 -12.52 -14.46
CA GLU A 35 18.22 -12.48 -15.71
C GLU A 35 19.64 -11.93 -15.50
N ALA A 36 19.84 -11.03 -14.54
CA ALA A 36 21.16 -10.47 -14.18
C ALA A 36 21.91 -11.28 -13.11
N ALA A 37 21.35 -12.38 -12.63
CA ALA A 37 21.99 -13.24 -11.65
C ALA A 37 23.16 -14.02 -12.28
N PRO A 38 24.16 -14.47 -11.50
CA PRO A 38 25.31 -15.23 -12.02
C PRO A 38 24.96 -16.67 -12.46
N TYR A 39 23.67 -17.04 -12.40
CA TYR A 39 23.20 -18.40 -12.69
C TYR A 39 22.63 -18.49 -14.10
N ASP A 40 22.86 -19.62 -14.78
CA ASP A 40 22.19 -19.93 -16.03
C ASP A 40 20.74 -20.37 -15.75
N LEU A 41 19.79 -19.53 -16.16
CA LEU A 41 18.36 -19.77 -16.05
C LEU A 41 17.71 -20.06 -17.41
N SER A 42 18.50 -20.38 -18.44
CA SER A 42 18.01 -20.70 -19.78
C SER A 42 17.03 -21.87 -19.80
N ALA A 43 17.24 -22.87 -18.94
CA ALA A 43 16.32 -24.01 -18.75
C ALA A 43 14.92 -23.58 -18.25
N LEU A 44 14.81 -22.40 -17.65
CA LEU A 44 13.54 -21.79 -17.21
C LEU A 44 13.01 -20.75 -18.21
N GLY A 45 13.67 -20.59 -19.37
CA GLY A 45 13.28 -19.65 -20.42
C GLY A 45 13.78 -18.22 -20.24
N TYR A 46 14.70 -17.97 -19.30
CA TYR A 46 15.26 -16.64 -19.07
C TYR A 46 16.58 -16.43 -19.82
N ARG A 47 16.75 -15.25 -20.42
CA ARG A 47 18.01 -14.85 -21.05
C ARG A 47 18.91 -14.14 -20.05
N THR A 48 20.16 -14.57 -19.94
CA THR A 48 21.16 -13.89 -19.09
C THR A 48 21.48 -12.49 -19.62
N VAL A 49 21.45 -11.51 -18.72
CA VAL A 49 22.00 -10.16 -18.92
C VAL A 49 23.39 -10.16 -18.30
N ALA A 50 24.43 -10.19 -19.13
CA ALA A 50 25.83 -10.25 -18.69
C ALA A 50 26.31 -8.89 -18.16
N ILE A 51 25.90 -8.54 -16.94
CA ILE A 51 26.13 -7.23 -16.30
C ILE A 51 27.62 -6.89 -16.07
N GLU A 52 28.50 -7.88 -16.17
CA GLU A 52 29.95 -7.74 -16.12
C GLU A 52 30.51 -7.06 -17.37
N THR A 53 29.80 -7.17 -18.50
CA THR A 53 30.16 -6.51 -19.75
C THR A 53 29.62 -5.07 -19.78
N SER A 54 30.27 -4.19 -20.55
CA SER A 54 29.78 -2.82 -20.77
C SER A 54 28.36 -2.80 -21.32
N ASP A 55 28.10 -3.67 -22.29
CA ASP A 55 26.85 -3.70 -23.04
C ASP A 55 25.71 -4.26 -22.19
N GLY A 56 25.96 -5.36 -21.47
CA GLY A 56 24.99 -5.92 -20.53
C GLY A 56 24.69 -4.98 -19.36
N ARG A 57 25.69 -4.24 -18.86
CA ARG A 57 25.47 -3.18 -17.86
C ARG A 57 24.61 -2.05 -18.40
N ALA A 58 24.84 -1.62 -19.65
CA ALA A 58 24.03 -0.60 -20.30
C ALA A 58 22.58 -1.07 -20.47
N GLU A 59 22.36 -2.32 -20.87
CA GLU A 59 21.03 -2.94 -20.97
C GLU A 59 20.32 -2.97 -19.60
N TYR A 60 21.00 -3.45 -18.57
CA TYR A 60 20.47 -3.54 -17.21
C TYR A 60 20.03 -2.17 -16.68
N VAL A 61 20.89 -1.15 -16.80
CA VAL A 61 20.56 0.23 -16.38
C VAL A 61 19.44 0.82 -17.23
N GLY A 62 19.41 0.54 -18.53
CA GLY A 62 18.34 0.98 -19.43
C GLY A 62 16.97 0.46 -18.97
N ARG A 63 16.87 -0.84 -18.67
CA ARG A 63 15.64 -1.45 -18.16
C ARG A 63 15.27 -0.97 -16.75
N GLN A 64 16.25 -0.74 -15.87
CA GLN A 64 15.99 -0.13 -14.56
C GLN A 64 15.40 1.28 -14.66
N ARG A 65 15.83 2.07 -15.66
CA ARG A 65 15.26 3.39 -15.94
C ARG A 65 13.81 3.28 -16.43
N ASP A 66 13.52 2.38 -17.37
CA ASP A 66 12.15 2.10 -17.82
C ASP A 66 11.23 1.74 -16.64
N PHE A 67 11.66 0.84 -15.75
CA PHE A 67 10.90 0.50 -14.55
C PHE A 67 10.68 1.69 -13.62
N SER A 68 11.64 2.60 -13.52
CA SER A 68 11.53 3.80 -12.70
C SER A 68 10.51 4.78 -13.28
N GLU A 69 10.50 4.94 -14.60
CA GLU A 69 9.54 5.78 -15.35
C GLU A 69 8.13 5.21 -15.24
N ARG A 70 7.95 3.90 -15.46
CA ARG A 70 6.67 3.20 -15.32
C ARG A 70 6.17 3.13 -13.88
N GLY A 71 7.08 3.14 -12.90
CA GLY A 71 6.75 3.19 -11.48
C GLY A 71 6.30 4.58 -11.00
N ALA A 72 6.66 5.66 -11.69
CA ALA A 72 6.29 7.02 -11.31
C ALA A 72 4.77 7.25 -11.21
N PRO A 73 3.93 6.89 -12.21
CA PRO A 73 2.49 7.07 -12.10
C PRO A 73 1.87 6.22 -10.99
N LEU A 74 2.37 4.99 -10.77
CA LEU A 74 1.90 4.13 -9.67
C LEU A 74 2.23 4.74 -8.29
N ARG A 75 3.42 5.33 -8.15
CA ARG A 75 3.79 6.09 -6.94
C ARG A 75 2.86 7.26 -6.71
N HIS A 76 2.54 8.03 -7.75
CA HIS A 76 1.64 9.16 -7.65
C HIS A 76 0.23 8.73 -7.19
N ARG A 77 -0.34 7.69 -7.80
CA ARG A 77 -1.63 7.10 -7.40
C ARG A 77 -1.62 6.63 -5.94
N LEU A 78 -0.55 5.96 -5.51
CA LEU A 78 -0.41 5.49 -4.14
C LEU A 78 -0.40 6.66 -3.14
N LEU A 79 0.43 7.67 -3.39
CA LEU A 79 0.53 8.84 -2.52
C LEU A 79 -0.78 9.64 -2.48
N ALA A 80 -1.45 9.81 -3.62
CA ALA A 80 -2.74 10.49 -3.70
C ALA A 80 -3.82 9.78 -2.87
N SER A 81 -3.89 8.44 -2.98
CA SER A 81 -4.87 7.64 -2.23
C SER A 81 -4.63 7.71 -0.73
N LEU A 82 -3.37 7.55 -0.30
CA LEU A 82 -3.00 7.65 1.12
C LEU A 82 -3.19 9.07 1.67
N GLY A 83 -2.86 10.10 0.89
CA GLY A 83 -3.09 11.50 1.25
C GLY A 83 -4.58 11.81 1.42
N SER A 84 -5.43 11.29 0.53
CA SER A 84 -6.90 11.41 0.68
C SER A 84 -7.40 10.73 1.95
N ALA A 85 -6.93 9.52 2.24
CA ALA A 85 -7.31 8.79 3.45
C ALA A 85 -6.90 9.54 4.72
N LEU A 86 -5.69 10.11 4.77
CA LEU A 86 -5.23 10.93 5.90
C LEU A 86 -6.11 12.18 6.08
N ALA A 87 -6.40 12.92 5.00
CA ALA A 87 -7.27 14.09 5.07
C ALA A 87 -8.69 13.76 5.56
N GLN A 88 -9.22 12.58 5.20
CA GLN A 88 -10.52 12.12 5.71
C GLN A 88 -10.49 11.82 7.21
N ILE A 89 -9.39 11.24 7.72
CA ILE A 89 -9.20 10.98 9.15
C ILE A 89 -9.19 12.32 9.92
N ASP A 90 -8.41 13.31 9.46
CA ASP A 90 -8.34 14.63 10.08
C ASP A 90 -9.73 15.31 10.14
N GLN A 91 -10.51 15.19 9.07
CA GLN A 91 -11.88 15.72 9.01
C GLN A 91 -12.85 15.01 9.97
N LEU A 92 -12.65 13.71 10.23
CA LEU A 92 -13.46 12.97 11.19
C LEU A 92 -13.10 13.36 12.63
N GLU A 93 -11.82 13.55 12.93
CA GLU A 93 -11.36 14.02 14.24
C GLU A 93 -11.85 15.45 14.53
N GLY A 94 -11.78 16.36 13.55
CA GLY A 94 -12.30 17.72 13.67
C GLY A 94 -13.82 17.78 13.89
N ARG A 95 -14.58 16.88 13.26
CA ARG A 95 -16.03 16.71 13.50
C ARG A 95 -16.34 16.21 14.90
N ASN A 96 -15.53 15.29 15.43
CA ASN A 96 -15.74 14.73 16.76
C ASN A 96 -15.42 15.74 17.88
N GLN A 97 -14.47 16.65 17.64
CA GLN A 97 -14.12 17.73 18.59
C GLN A 97 -15.14 18.88 18.61
N SER A 98 -15.87 19.10 17.51
CA SER A 98 -16.83 20.20 17.37
C SER A 98 -18.26 19.84 17.78
N SER A 99 -18.55 18.58 18.07
CA SER A 99 -19.81 18.16 18.70
C SER A 99 -19.62 18.11 20.23
N PRO A 100 -20.16 19.08 21.00
CA PRO A 100 -20.09 18.98 22.45
C PRO A 100 -20.91 17.76 22.87
N ASN A 101 -20.25 16.82 23.55
CA ASN A 101 -20.94 15.70 24.17
C ASN A 101 -22.05 16.29 25.05
N PRO A 102 -23.35 16.00 24.81
CA PRO A 102 -24.38 16.47 25.70
C PRO A 102 -24.04 15.94 27.10
N PRO A 103 -24.19 16.75 28.16
CA PRO A 103 -23.92 16.27 29.50
C PRO A 103 -24.74 15.00 29.71
N MET A 104 -24.08 13.92 30.11
CA MET A 104 -24.73 12.69 30.56
C MET A 104 -25.81 13.10 31.56
N SER A 105 -27.08 13.03 31.17
CA SER A 105 -28.17 13.25 32.12
C SER A 105 -28.09 12.09 33.10
N VAL A 106 -27.61 12.37 34.31
CA VAL A 106 -27.64 11.42 35.42
C VAL A 106 -29.11 11.16 35.67
N GLY A 107 -29.60 10.05 35.11
CA GLY A 107 -31.00 9.66 35.17
C GLY A 107 -31.45 9.57 36.62
N GLU A 108 -32.61 10.16 36.90
CA GLU A 108 -33.28 10.12 38.19
C GLU A 108 -33.31 8.69 38.76
N SER A 109 -32.94 8.59 40.04
CA SER A 109 -33.01 7.37 40.84
C SER A 109 -34.36 6.67 40.67
N ARG A 110 -34.34 5.47 40.08
CA ARG A 110 -35.50 4.58 40.10
C ARG A 110 -35.84 4.23 41.56
N PRO A 111 -37.12 4.29 41.97
CA PRO A 111 -37.50 3.90 43.32
C PRO A 111 -37.38 2.38 43.51
N THR A 112 -36.79 1.99 44.63
CA THR A 112 -36.61 0.61 45.09
C THR A 112 -37.97 -0.06 45.34
N PRO A 113 -38.25 -1.27 44.82
CA PRO A 113 -39.51 -1.95 45.13
C PRO A 113 -39.47 -2.44 46.58
N ALA A 114 -40.50 -2.07 47.35
CA ALA A 114 -40.70 -2.56 48.71
C ALA A 114 -40.93 -4.07 48.70
N ARG A 115 -40.13 -4.79 49.48
CA ARG A 115 -40.21 -6.24 49.65
C ARG A 115 -41.42 -6.57 50.53
N ALA A 116 -42.45 -7.17 49.94
CA ALA A 116 -43.61 -7.68 50.68
C ALA A 116 -43.17 -8.84 51.59
N THR A 117 -43.36 -8.67 52.90
CA THR A 117 -43.25 -9.71 53.92
C THR A 117 -44.52 -10.57 53.91
N ALA A 118 -44.34 -11.89 53.87
CA ALA A 118 -45.32 -12.90 54.26
C ALA A 118 -44.85 -13.58 55.53
#